data_AF-A0A7Y2UUC2-F1
#
_entry.id   AF-A0A7Y2UUC2-F1
#
_cell.length_a   1.000
_cell.length_b   1.000
_cell.length_c   1.000
_cell.angle_alpha   90.00
_cell.angle_beta   90.00
_cell.angle_gamma   90.00
#
_symmetry.space_group_name_H-M   'P 1'
#
loop_
_entity.id
_entity.type
_entity.pdbx_description
1 polymer ?
#
loop_
_entity_poly.entity_id
_entity_poly.type
_entity_poly.pdbx_seq_one_letter_code
_entity_poly.pdbx_strand_id
1 'polypeptide(L)' 'MADPVVVEMANKLAEECLAVQAETGEDRLFMKVGDVLGASSQTLEEAFLTAVRTRMANDQGRKFLAQTLQAHRAQAGGGE' A
#
# COMPACT_ATOMS: atom_id res chain seq x y z
N MET A 1 -14.75 3.71 16.99
CA MET A 1 -13.66 2.88 16.45
C MET A 1 -14.26 2.00 15.38
N ALA A 2 -13.62 1.84 14.22
CA ALA A 2 -14.08 0.89 13.23
C ALA A 2 -13.96 -0.53 13.80
N ASP A 3 -14.95 -1.38 13.51
CA ASP A 3 -14.97 -2.76 13.98
C ASP A 3 -13.71 -3.50 13.50
N PRO A 4 -13.05 -4.29 14.37
CA PRO A 4 -11.81 -4.99 14.01
C PRO A 4 -12.00 -5.93 12.81
N VAL A 5 -13.21 -6.46 12.66
CA VAL A 5 -13.61 -7.32 11.54
C VAL A 5 -13.64 -6.54 10.21
N VAL A 6 -14.12 -5.30 10.21
CA VAL A 6 -14.12 -4.42 9.02
C VAL A 6 -12.68 -4.08 8.64
N VAL A 7 -11.85 -3.75 9.63
CA VAL A 7 -10.42 -3.44 9.40
C VAL A 7 -9.68 -4.65 8.85
N GLU A 8 -9.93 -5.86 9.34
CA GLU A 8 -9.30 -7.07 8.82
C GLU A 8 -9.74 -7.36 7.37
N MET A 9 -11.04 -7.25 7.07
CA MET A 9 -11.54 -7.41 5.69
C MET A 9 -10.95 -6.38 4.74
N ALA A 10 -10.93 -5.12 5.14
CA ALA A 10 -10.31 -4.02 4.38
C ALA A 10 -8.82 -4.27 4.13
N ASN A 11 -8.09 -4.75 5.14
CA ASN A 11 -6.68 -5.07 5.01
C ASN A 11 -6.44 -6.18 3.98
N LYS A 12 -7.18 -7.30 4.06
CA LYS A 12 -7.05 -8.41 3.11
C LYS A 12 -7.33 -7.95 1.67
N LEU A 13 -8.43 -7.23 1.49
CA LEU A 13 -8.80 -6.69 0.18
C LEU A 13 -7.76 -5.70 -0.36
N ALA A 14 -7.13 -4.90 0.51
CA ALA A 14 -6.06 -3.98 0.12
C ALA A 14 -4.81 -4.71 -0.40
N GLU A 15 -4.43 -5.86 0.18
CA GLU A 15 -3.30 -6.66 -0.35
C GLU A 15 -3.63 -7.22 -1.72
N GLU A 16 -4.81 -7.82 -1.86
CA GLU A 16 -5.27 -8.39 -3.13
C GLU A 16 -5.35 -7.32 -4.21
N CYS A 17 -5.91 -6.14 -3.89
CA CYS A 17 -5.98 -5.02 -4.82
C CYS A 17 -4.57 -4.60 -5.26
N LEU A 18 -3.63 -4.39 -4.35
CA LEU A 18 -2.25 -4.00 -4.70
C LEU A 18 -1.52 -5.08 -5.52
N ALA A 19 -1.78 -6.36 -5.25
CA ALA A 19 -1.24 -7.46 -6.03
C ALA A 19 -1.76 -7.43 -7.47
N VAL A 20 -3.07 -7.25 -7.66
CA VAL A 20 -3.69 -7.09 -8.98
C VAL A 20 -3.17 -5.84 -9.67
N GLN A 21 -2.98 -4.72 -8.97
CA GLN A 21 -2.37 -3.52 -9.55
C GLN A 21 -0.96 -3.76 -10.07
N ALA A 22 -0.15 -4.50 -9.32
CA ALA A 22 1.20 -4.85 -9.73
C ALA A 22 1.23 -5.78 -10.96
N GLU A 23 0.28 -6.72 -11.06
CA GLU A 23 0.19 -7.66 -12.18
C GLU A 23 -0.40 -7.02 -13.46
N THR A 24 -1.46 -6.23 -13.30
CA THR A 24 -2.18 -5.60 -14.42
C THR A 24 -1.56 -4.28 -14.89
N GLY A 25 -0.72 -3.66 -14.05
CA GLY A 25 -0.17 -2.32 -14.29
C GLY A 25 -1.18 -1.18 -14.07
N GLU A 26 -2.37 -1.46 -13.55
CA GLU A 26 -3.39 -0.42 -13.36
C GLU A 26 -3.20 0.33 -12.03
N ASP A 27 -2.40 1.41 -12.06
CA ASP A 27 -1.98 2.22 -10.88
C ASP A 27 -3.13 2.84 -10.06
N ARG A 28 -4.36 2.87 -10.60
CA ARG A 28 -5.55 3.43 -9.93
C ARG A 28 -6.67 2.44 -9.65
N LEU A 29 -6.42 1.13 -9.70
CA LEU A 29 -7.44 0.11 -9.42
C LEU A 29 -8.08 0.31 -8.04
N PHE A 30 -7.30 0.67 -7.01
CA PHE A 30 -7.82 0.92 -5.67
C PHE A 30 -8.86 2.06 -5.62
N MET A 31 -8.80 3.04 -6.54
CA MET A 31 -9.83 4.08 -6.62
C MET A 31 -11.16 3.51 -7.13
N LYS A 32 -11.11 2.62 -8.13
CA LYS A 32 -12.31 1.94 -8.66
C LYS A 32 -12.92 1.01 -7.62
N VAL A 33 -12.07 0.25 -6.92
CA VAL A 33 -12.52 -0.63 -5.82
C VAL A 33 -13.11 0.19 -4.68
N GLY A 34 -12.48 1.31 -4.32
CA GLY A 34 -13.01 2.26 -3.34
C GLY A 34 -14.43 2.74 -3.68
N ASP A 35 -14.67 3.17 -4.93
CA ASP A 35 -15.99 3.61 -5.38
C ASP A 35 -17.07 2.51 -5.25
N VAL A 36 -16.73 1.28 -5.64
CA VAL A 36 -17.62 0.12 -5.50
C VAL A 36 -17.93 -0.18 -4.02
N LEU A 37 -16.91 -0.10 -3.15
CA LEU A 37 -17.09 -0.28 -1.72
C LEU A 37 -17.95 0.85 -1.12
N GLY A 38 -17.69 2.11 -1.50
CA GLY A 38 -18.41 3.29 -1.01
C GLY A 38 -19.89 3.27 -1.37
N ALA A 39 -20.24 2.72 -2.53
CA ALA A 39 -21.63 2.51 -2.94
C ALA A 39 -22.42 1.56 -2.01
N SER A 40 -21.74 0.64 -1.31
CA SER A 40 -22.37 -0.39 -0.47
C SER A 40 -22.10 -0.23 1.03
N SER A 41 -20.90 0.24 1.39
CA SER A 41 -20.43 0.39 2.77
C SER A 41 -19.29 1.41 2.84
N GLN A 42 -19.65 2.65 3.18
CA GLN A 42 -18.71 3.75 3.38
C GLN A 42 -17.64 3.42 4.46
N THR A 43 -18.02 2.73 5.54
CA THR A 43 -17.06 2.35 6.60
C THR A 43 -15.97 1.40 6.10
N LEU A 44 -16.33 0.46 5.21
CA LEU A 44 -15.37 -0.46 4.61
C LEU A 44 -14.47 0.25 3.59
N GLU A 45 -15.02 1.18 2.81
CA GLU A 45 -14.27 2.03 1.88
C GLU A 45 -13.17 2.82 2.62
N GLU A 46 -13.52 3.55 3.68
CA GLU A 46 -12.57 4.36 4.44
C GLU A 46 -11.42 3.51 5.01
N ALA A 47 -11.77 2.35 5.57
CA ALA A 47 -10.79 1.39 6.09
C ALA A 47 -9.89 0.83 4.98
N PHE A 48 -10.46 0.47 3.83
CA PHE A 48 -9.74 -0.04 2.66
C PHE A 48 -8.77 0.99 2.09
N LEU A 49 -9.24 2.20 1.82
CA LEU A 49 -8.40 3.28 1.28
C LEU A 49 -7.27 3.65 2.25
N THR A 50 -7.54 3.62 3.55
CA THR A 50 -6.51 3.81 4.58
C THR A 50 -5.47 2.69 4.52
N ALA A 51 -5.90 1.42 4.49
CA ALA A 51 -5.00 0.28 4.40
C ALA A 51 -4.11 0.31 3.15
N VAL A 52 -4.68 0.61 1.98
CA VAL A 52 -3.94 0.76 0.72
C VAL A 52 -2.89 1.86 0.83
N ARG A 53 -3.26 3.06 1.27
CA ARG A 53 -2.31 4.19 1.41
C ARG A 53 -1.19 3.88 2.39
N THR A 54 -1.49 3.26 3.53
CA THR A 54 -0.48 2.87 4.52
C THR A 54 0.53 1.88 3.92
N ARG A 55 0.07 0.92 3.12
CA ARG A 55 0.94 -0.05 2.44
C ARG A 55 1.84 0.61 1.40
N MET A 56 1.28 1.49 0.56
CA MET A 56 2.06 2.24 -0.43
C MET A 56 3.12 3.12 0.25
N ALA A 57 2.76 3.81 1.33
CA ALA A 57 3.70 4.64 2.10
C ALA A 57 4.81 3.78 2.75
N ASN A 58 4.47 2.61 3.28
CA ASN A 58 5.46 1.66 3.82
C ASN A 58 6.40 1.14 2.74
N ASP A 59 5.90 0.80 1.55
CA ASP A 59 6.73 0.38 0.41
C ASP A 59 7.68 1.51 -0.03
N GLN A 60 7.17 2.72 -0.16
CA GLN A 60 7.98 3.90 -0.47
C GLN A 60 9.06 4.16 0.59
N GLY A 61 8.72 4.05 1.87
CA GLY A 61 9.68 4.18 2.97
C GLY A 61 10.77 3.11 2.92
N ARG A 62 10.40 1.85 2.62
CA ARG A 62 11.36 0.74 2.45
C ARG A 62 12.29 0.97 1.27
N LYS A 63 11.77 1.44 0.13
CA LYS A 63 12.58 1.80 -1.04
C LYS A 63 13.58 2.90 -0.70
N PHE A 64 13.14 3.95 0.00
CA PHE A 64 14.01 5.04 0.42
C PHE A 64 15.14 4.57 1.36
N LEU A 65 14.82 3.73 2.35
CA LEU A 65 15.82 3.14 3.24
C LEU A 65 16.84 2.27 2.49
N ALA A 66 16.36 1.44 1.55
CA ALA A 66 17.23 0.61 0.72
C ALA A 66 18.19 1.45 -0.13
N GLN A 67 17.70 2.52 -0.75
CA GLN A 67 18.54 3.46 -1.52
C GLN A 67 19.57 4.16 -0.65
N THR A 68 19.19 4.60 0.55
CA THR A 68 20.09 5.25 1.51
C THR A 68 21.22 4.30 1.93
N LEU A 69 20.87 3.05 2.24
CA LEU A 69 21.85 2.02 2.61
C LEU A 69 22.78 1.67 1.46
N GLN A 70 22.26 1.58 0.23
CA GLN A 70 23.06 1.32 -0.96
C GLN A 70 24.05 2.47 -1.23
N ALA A 71 23.61 3.73 -1.11
CA ALA A 71 24.46 4.90 -1.25
C ALA A 71 25.57 4.93 -0.19
N HIS A 72 25.23 4.65 1.08
CA HIS A 72 26.21 4.59 2.17
C HIS A 72 27.25 3.49 1.93
N ARG A 73 26.84 2.29 1.46
CA ARG A 73 27.77 1.20 1.13
C ARG A 73 28.66 1.53 -0.07
N ALA A 74 28.13 2.18 -1.10
CA ALA A 74 28.91 2.61 -2.25
C ALA A 74 29.99 3.65 -1.88
N GLN A 75 29.69 4.53 -0.93
CA GLN A 75 30.67 5.50 -0.40
C GLN A 75 31.72 4.84 0.50
N ALA A 76 31.34 3.80 1.27
CA ALA A 76 32.26 3.07 2.16
C ALA A 76 33.22 2.12 1.41
N GLY A 77 32.91 1.71 0.18
CA GLY A 77 33.74 0.81 -0.64
C GLY A 77 34.61 1.49 -1.70
N GLY A 78 34.61 2.83 -1.77
CA GLY A 78 35.40 3.62 -2.73
C GLY A 78 36.69 4.23 -2.15
N GLY A 79 37.13 3.73 -1.00
CA GLY A 79 38.34 4.19 -0.30
C GLY A 79 39.41 3.11 -0.24
N GLU A 80 39.88 2.64 -1.40
CA GLU A 80 41.13 1.87 -1.57
C GLU A 80 41.86 2.35 -2.83
#